data_AF-A0AA90EW94-F1
#
_entry.id   AF-A0AA90EW94-F1
#
_cell.length_a   1.000
_cell.length_b   1.000
_cell.length_c   1.000
_cell.angle_alpha   90.00
_cell.angle_beta   90.00
_cell.angle_gamma   90.00
#
_symmetry.space_group_name_H-M   'P 1'
#
loop_
_entity.id
_entity.type
_entity.pdbx_description
1 polymer ?
#
loop_
_entity_poly.entity_id
_entity_poly.type
_entity_poly.pdbx_seq_one_letter_code
_entity_poly.pdbx_strand_id
1 'polypeptide(L)'
;MKLTAGKTVSLSIQHVLAMYAGAVVVPLIVGGALGLTPSQLTYLVSADILMCGVATLLQVWKNRFFGIGLPVVLGCTFTAVSPMISIASKYGIPAIYGSIIAGGVIVVIVSFFFGKLVKFFPPVVTGSVVTVIGITLIPVAMNNMAGGEGSSDFGELSNLALAFSVLLVIVLLYRFTTGFIKSISILIGLIAGTAGAALMGKVDFTEVANAGWVQMIHPFYFGAPVFEVTPILTMSLVLIVSLVESTGVYFALGDLTDRRLTEKDLAKGYRAEGIAVLLGGVFNAFPYTAYSQNVGLVQLTGVKKNSVIALAGAFLILLGLFPKAAALTTIIPKPVLGGAMVAMFGMVIAYGIKMLSRVDFGKQENLLIVACSIGIGLGVTVVPQMFQNLPDAVKLLTENGIVAGSFTAILLNAIFHIHPFSRHAEQPEAVPTEKSAV
;
A
#
# COMPACT_ATOMS: atom_id res chain seq x y z
N MET A 1 -5.81 -25.97 16.18
CA MET A 1 -5.02 -26.94 15.39
C MET A 1 -3.52 -26.66 15.54
N LYS A 2 -2.70 -27.60 16.04
CA LYS A 2 -1.23 -27.48 15.99
C LYS A 2 -0.79 -27.63 14.52
N LEU A 3 0.01 -26.69 14.02
CA LEU A 3 0.55 -26.78 12.65
C LEU A 3 1.85 -27.58 12.74
N THR A 4 2.10 -28.46 11.78
CA THR A 4 3.42 -29.10 11.65
C THR A 4 4.46 -28.04 11.25
N ALA A 5 5.73 -28.30 11.54
CA ALA A 5 6.83 -27.41 11.16
C ALA A 5 6.85 -27.16 9.65
N GLY A 6 6.74 -28.23 8.84
CA GLY A 6 6.71 -28.13 7.37
C GLY A 6 5.53 -27.29 6.84
N LYS A 7 4.33 -27.45 7.40
CA LYS A 7 3.17 -26.63 6.99
C LYS A 7 3.35 -25.16 7.37
N THR A 8 3.97 -24.88 8.52
CA THR A 8 4.28 -23.51 8.95
C THR A 8 5.29 -22.86 8.01
N VAL A 9 6.37 -23.56 7.65
CA VAL A 9 7.39 -23.09 6.69
C VAL A 9 6.75 -22.80 5.33
N SER A 10 5.99 -23.75 4.79
CA SER A 10 5.33 -23.59 3.49
C SER A 10 4.42 -22.37 3.46
N LEU A 11 3.51 -22.21 4.43
CA LEU A 11 2.61 -21.06 4.48
C LEU A 11 3.35 -19.73 4.65
N SER A 12 4.46 -19.74 5.40
CA SER A 12 5.27 -18.53 5.58
C SER A 12 5.89 -18.08 4.26
N ILE A 13 6.41 -19.02 3.47
CA ILE A 13 6.90 -18.75 2.10
C ILE A 13 5.77 -18.22 1.21
N GLN A 14 4.56 -18.78 1.34
CA GLN A 14 3.41 -18.29 0.57
C GLN A 14 3.08 -16.82 0.87
N HIS A 15 3.14 -16.40 2.14
CA HIS A 15 2.94 -15.00 2.51
C HIS A 15 4.03 -14.09 1.94
N VAL A 16 5.29 -14.53 1.96
CA VAL A 16 6.41 -13.79 1.35
C VAL A 16 6.18 -13.62 -0.15
N LEU A 17 5.87 -14.70 -0.87
CA LEU A 17 5.66 -14.66 -2.32
C LEU A 17 4.42 -13.86 -2.71
N ALA A 18 3.36 -13.91 -1.91
CA ALA A 18 2.13 -13.14 -2.14
C ALA A 18 2.36 -11.63 -2.04
N MET A 19 3.19 -11.17 -1.10
CA MET A 19 3.50 -9.74 -0.97
C MET A 19 4.65 -9.28 -1.88
N TYR A 20 5.52 -10.18 -2.33
CA TYR A 20 6.77 -9.83 -3.02
C TYR A 20 6.56 -8.90 -4.20
N ALA A 21 5.58 -9.21 -5.06
CA ALA A 21 5.25 -8.37 -6.22
C ALA A 21 4.84 -6.95 -5.81
N GLY A 22 4.12 -6.79 -4.69
CA GLY A 22 3.78 -5.48 -4.11
C GLY A 22 4.99 -4.74 -3.54
N ALA A 23 5.79 -5.46 -2.75
CA ALA A 23 6.93 -4.90 -2.05
C ALA A 23 8.00 -4.34 -3.01
N VAL A 24 8.23 -4.98 -4.15
CA VAL A 24 9.26 -4.54 -5.10
C VAL A 24 8.80 -3.38 -5.98
N VAL A 25 7.49 -3.20 -6.16
CA VAL A 25 6.95 -2.21 -7.09
C VAL A 25 7.21 -0.77 -6.63
N VAL A 26 7.02 -0.46 -5.34
CA VAL A 26 7.23 0.90 -4.82
C VAL A 26 8.69 1.36 -4.98
N PRO A 27 9.71 0.56 -4.56
CA PRO A 27 11.11 0.87 -4.85
C PRO A 27 11.40 1.09 -6.33
N LEU A 28 10.84 0.27 -7.22
CA LEU A 28 11.04 0.40 -8.67
C LEU A 28 10.42 1.69 -9.24
N ILE A 29 9.22 2.08 -8.79
CA ILE A 29 8.59 3.33 -9.22
C ILE A 29 9.40 4.52 -8.71
N VAL A 30 9.66 4.58 -7.41
CA VAL A 30 10.32 5.73 -6.79
C VAL A 30 11.77 5.81 -7.29
N GLY A 31 12.55 4.73 -7.21
CA GLY A 31 13.94 4.75 -7.65
C GLY A 31 14.09 5.05 -9.15
N GLY A 32 13.17 4.56 -9.99
CA GLY A 32 13.13 4.91 -11.40
C GLY A 32 12.84 6.39 -11.65
N ALA A 33 11.86 6.97 -10.94
CA ALA A 33 11.54 8.40 -11.03
C ALA A 33 12.65 9.31 -10.49
N LEU A 34 13.45 8.82 -9.54
CA LEU A 34 14.60 9.53 -8.98
C LEU A 34 15.89 9.36 -9.80
N GLY A 35 15.87 8.57 -10.88
CA GLY A 35 17.04 8.33 -11.70
C GLY A 35 18.15 7.55 -10.98
N LEU A 36 17.80 6.69 -10.03
CA LEU A 36 18.78 5.87 -9.32
C LEU A 36 19.47 4.88 -10.26
N THR A 37 20.75 4.64 -10.01
CA THR A 37 21.50 3.61 -10.72
C THR A 37 20.93 2.21 -10.41
N PRO A 38 21.13 1.21 -11.29
CA PRO A 38 20.64 -0.15 -11.04
C PRO A 38 21.16 -0.77 -9.73
N SER A 39 22.40 -0.46 -9.34
CA SER A 39 22.99 -0.89 -8.06
C SER A 39 22.28 -0.25 -6.85
N GLN A 40 22.01 1.06 -6.90
CA GLN A 40 21.25 1.77 -5.87
C GLN A 40 19.81 1.26 -5.79
N LEU A 41 19.20 0.95 -6.92
CA LEU A 41 17.85 0.40 -6.98
C LEU A 41 17.80 -1.01 -6.36
N THR A 42 18.78 -1.86 -6.68
CA THR A 42 18.95 -3.18 -6.07
C THR A 42 19.10 -3.06 -4.56
N TYR A 43 19.94 -2.13 -4.09
CA TYR A 43 20.10 -1.86 -2.66
C TYR A 43 18.78 -1.44 -2.02
N LEU A 44 18.07 -0.50 -2.65
CA LEU A 44 16.80 0.04 -2.17
C LEU A 44 15.70 -1.04 -2.05
N VAL A 45 15.59 -1.93 -3.05
CA VAL A 45 14.67 -3.08 -3.01
C VAL A 45 15.02 -4.03 -1.86
N SER A 46 16.29 -4.36 -1.69
CA SER A 46 16.74 -5.22 -0.59
C SER A 46 16.50 -4.61 0.79
N ALA A 47 16.79 -3.31 0.95
CA ALA A 47 16.52 -2.57 2.17
C ALA A 47 15.02 -2.58 2.50
N ASP A 48 14.16 -2.39 1.50
CA ASP A 48 12.71 -2.44 1.69
C ASP A 48 12.22 -3.83 2.07
N ILE A 49 12.65 -4.89 1.39
CA ILE A 49 12.28 -6.26 1.73
C ILE A 49 12.70 -6.60 3.17
N LEU A 50 13.93 -6.25 3.55
CA LEU A 50 14.43 -6.49 4.91
C LEU A 50 13.55 -5.78 5.94
N MET A 51 13.28 -4.49 5.70
CA MET A 51 12.51 -3.66 6.62
C MET A 51 11.02 -4.01 6.64
N CYS A 52 10.43 -4.53 5.55
CA CYS A 52 9.11 -5.16 5.55
C CYS A 52 9.06 -6.34 6.54
N GLY A 53 10.13 -7.13 6.59
CA GLY A 53 10.29 -8.22 7.56
C GLY A 53 10.32 -7.72 9.00
N VAL A 54 11.15 -6.70 9.27
CA VAL A 54 11.21 -6.04 10.60
C VAL A 54 9.86 -5.46 11.00
N ALA A 55 9.21 -4.73 10.09
CA ALA A 55 7.90 -4.13 10.28
C ALA A 55 6.85 -5.20 10.64
N THR A 56 6.83 -6.30 9.88
CA THR A 56 5.92 -7.43 10.11
C THR A 56 6.16 -8.05 11.49
N LEU A 57 7.42 -8.23 11.91
CA LEU A 57 7.74 -8.75 13.24
C LEU A 57 7.28 -7.81 14.36
N LEU A 58 7.48 -6.49 14.22
CA LEU A 58 6.99 -5.49 15.18
C LEU A 58 5.48 -5.57 15.34
N GLN A 59 4.75 -5.79 14.25
CA GLN A 59 3.29 -5.83 14.25
C GLN A 59 2.73 -7.10 14.93
N VAL A 60 3.38 -8.24 14.70
CA VAL A 60 2.98 -9.54 15.26
C VAL A 60 3.39 -9.66 16.72
N TRP A 61 4.48 -9.02 17.14
CA TRP A 61 4.97 -9.04 18.52
C TRP A 61 4.10 -8.19 19.45
N LYS A 62 3.01 -8.77 19.92
CA LYS A 62 2.11 -8.14 20.89
C LYS A 62 2.81 -7.97 22.24
N ASN A 63 3.12 -6.74 22.61
CA ASN A 63 3.63 -6.41 23.95
C ASN A 63 2.81 -5.28 24.62
N ARG A 64 3.32 -4.71 25.73
CA ARG A 64 2.62 -3.64 26.45
C ARG A 64 2.52 -2.36 25.61
N PHE A 65 3.52 -2.08 24.79
CA PHE A 65 3.69 -0.83 24.07
C PHE A 65 3.23 -0.92 22.61
N PHE A 66 3.61 -1.93 21.83
CA PHE A 66 3.30 -2.02 20.41
C PHE A 66 2.84 -3.42 19.98
N GLY A 67 2.42 -3.53 18.73
CA GLY A 67 1.99 -4.76 18.08
C GLY A 67 0.53 -5.09 18.35
N ILE A 68 -0.27 -5.17 17.29
CA ILE A 68 -1.70 -5.52 17.41
C ILE A 68 -1.88 -7.01 17.74
N GLY A 69 -0.91 -7.86 17.37
CA GLY A 69 -0.93 -9.30 17.59
C GLY A 69 -1.95 -10.04 16.73
N LEU A 70 -2.23 -9.52 15.54
CA LEU A 70 -2.98 -10.19 14.47
C LEU A 70 -1.98 -10.74 13.43
N PRO A 71 -2.39 -11.69 12.57
CA PRO A 71 -1.55 -12.17 11.47
C PRO A 71 -1.46 -11.13 10.33
N VAL A 72 -0.91 -9.96 10.64
CA VAL A 72 -0.72 -8.83 9.74
C VAL A 72 0.68 -8.89 9.14
N VAL A 73 0.74 -8.79 7.83
CA VAL A 73 1.99 -8.53 7.09
C VAL A 73 2.03 -7.05 6.77
N LEU A 74 3.16 -6.40 7.08
CA LEU A 74 3.41 -5.02 6.69
C LEU A 74 4.28 -4.99 5.44
N GLY A 75 3.94 -4.09 4.53
CA GLY A 75 4.72 -3.80 3.33
C GLY A 75 4.70 -2.31 3.01
N CYS A 76 5.56 -1.90 2.08
CA CYS A 76 5.66 -0.50 1.69
C CYS A 76 4.32 0.03 1.14
N THR A 77 3.92 1.22 1.60
CA THR A 77 2.65 1.83 1.20
C THR A 77 2.76 2.53 -0.15
N PHE A 78 1.77 2.31 -1.01
CA PHE A 78 1.69 3.02 -2.28
C PHE A 78 1.33 4.50 -2.11
N THR A 79 0.75 4.87 -0.97
CA THR A 79 0.35 6.26 -0.66
C THR A 79 1.53 7.23 -0.63
N ALA A 80 2.73 6.72 -0.34
CA ALA A 80 3.95 7.52 -0.23
C ALA A 80 4.68 7.73 -1.56
N VAL A 81 4.31 7.03 -2.65
CA VAL A 81 5.04 7.09 -3.94
C VAL A 81 5.11 8.51 -4.49
N SER A 82 3.96 9.14 -4.73
CA SER A 82 3.92 10.51 -5.29
C SER A 82 4.55 11.55 -4.36
N PRO A 83 4.24 11.60 -3.05
CA PRO A 83 4.90 12.51 -2.11
C PRO A 83 6.42 12.37 -2.10
N MET A 84 6.95 11.14 -2.11
CA MET A 84 8.39 10.90 -2.11
C MET A 84 9.05 11.47 -3.37
N ILE A 85 8.47 11.23 -4.55
CA ILE A 85 8.98 11.76 -5.82
C ILE A 85 8.95 13.30 -5.79
N SER A 86 7.84 13.91 -5.38
CA SER A 86 7.70 15.37 -5.33
C SER A 86 8.65 16.02 -4.32
N ILE A 87 8.85 15.40 -3.15
CA ILE A 87 9.82 15.87 -2.14
C ILE A 87 11.23 15.79 -2.70
N ALA A 88 11.60 14.67 -3.33
CA ALA A 88 12.93 14.47 -3.87
C ALA A 88 13.28 15.50 -4.96
N SER A 89 12.35 15.77 -5.88
CA SER A 89 12.56 16.71 -6.98
C SER A 89 12.78 18.15 -6.50
N LYS A 90 12.28 18.52 -5.31
CA LYS A 90 12.38 19.88 -4.76
C LYS A 90 13.44 20.02 -3.65
N TYR A 91 13.62 19.00 -2.82
CA TYR A 91 14.45 19.04 -1.60
C TYR A 91 15.55 17.96 -1.56
N GLY A 92 15.60 17.08 -2.56
CA GLY A 92 16.56 15.98 -2.63
C GLY A 92 16.17 14.73 -1.84
N ILE A 93 16.88 13.63 -2.11
CA ILE A 93 16.66 12.32 -1.48
C ILE A 93 16.80 12.35 0.05
N PRO A 94 17.78 13.04 0.65
CA PRO A 94 17.90 13.13 2.11
C PRO A 94 16.66 13.71 2.81
N ALA A 95 15.94 14.63 2.16
CA ALA A 95 14.72 15.23 2.70
C ALA A 95 13.54 14.24 2.72
N ILE A 96 13.51 13.29 1.78
CA ILE A 96 12.54 12.19 1.81
C ILE A 96 12.71 11.42 3.12
N TYR A 97 13.93 10.95 3.41
CA TYR A 97 14.17 10.11 4.58
C TYR A 97 14.05 10.87 5.90
N GLY A 98 14.45 12.14 5.95
CA GLY A 98 14.16 13.00 7.11
C GLY A 98 12.67 13.17 7.36
N SER A 99 11.86 13.36 6.31
CA SER A 99 10.40 13.43 6.42
C SER A 99 9.76 12.10 6.86
N ILE A 100 10.28 10.96 6.41
CA ILE A 100 9.83 9.62 6.82
C ILE A 100 10.13 9.37 8.30
N ILE A 101 11.35 9.69 8.75
CA ILE A 101 11.75 9.53 10.16
C ILE A 101 10.87 10.38 11.07
N ALA A 102 10.75 11.68 10.77
CA ALA A 102 9.93 12.59 11.56
C ALA A 102 8.45 12.19 11.51
N GLY A 103 7.94 11.81 10.33
CA GLY A 103 6.58 11.31 10.16
C GLY A 103 6.31 10.05 10.98
N GLY A 104 7.26 9.11 11.04
CA GLY A 104 7.17 7.91 11.88
C GLY A 104 7.09 8.26 13.37
N VAL A 105 7.90 9.21 13.84
CA VAL A 105 7.81 9.74 15.21
C VAL A 105 6.44 10.36 15.47
N ILE A 106 5.94 11.18 14.54
CA ILE A 106 4.63 11.81 14.64
C ILE A 106 3.52 10.75 14.70
N VAL A 107 3.57 9.70 13.88
CA VAL A 107 2.63 8.57 13.95
C VAL A 107 2.67 7.88 15.32
N VAL A 108 3.86 7.64 15.89
CA VAL A 108 3.99 7.06 17.23
C VAL A 108 3.34 7.95 18.28
N ILE A 109 3.51 9.28 18.20
CA ILE A 109 2.87 10.23 19.13
C ILE A 109 1.35 10.25 18.92
N VAL A 110 0.90 10.35 17.67
CA VAL A 110 -0.51 10.43 17.31
C VAL A 110 -1.26 9.15 17.68
N SER A 111 -0.60 7.99 17.60
CA SER A 111 -1.18 6.68 17.92
C SER A 111 -1.83 6.59 19.32
N PHE A 112 -1.33 7.35 20.30
CA PHE A 112 -1.88 7.40 21.66
C PHE A 112 -3.30 7.96 21.69
N PHE A 113 -3.62 8.82 20.72
CA PHE A 113 -4.92 9.46 20.55
C PHE A 113 -5.71 8.85 19.38
N PHE A 114 -5.02 8.27 18.40
CA PHE A 114 -5.62 7.82 17.15
C PHE A 114 -6.66 6.72 17.34
N GLY A 115 -6.55 5.90 18.39
CA GLY A 115 -7.61 4.93 18.75
C GLY A 115 -8.99 5.59 18.90
N LYS A 116 -9.06 6.86 19.32
CA LYS A 116 -10.29 7.65 19.39
C LYS A 116 -10.70 8.25 18.04
N LEU A 117 -9.73 8.52 17.18
CA LEU A 117 -9.94 9.10 15.84
C LEU A 117 -10.51 8.09 14.85
N VAL A 118 -10.48 6.79 15.14
CA VAL A 118 -11.09 5.72 14.31
C VAL A 118 -12.56 6.01 13.98
N LYS A 119 -13.28 6.72 14.86
CA LYS A 119 -14.68 7.13 14.62
C LYS A 119 -14.85 8.10 13.44
N PHE A 120 -13.80 8.83 13.07
CA PHE A 120 -13.77 9.74 11.93
C PHE A 120 -13.52 9.01 10.60
N PHE A 121 -13.24 7.71 10.65
CA PHE A 121 -12.94 6.88 9.49
C PHE A 121 -13.95 5.72 9.33
N PRO A 122 -15.25 6.01 9.20
CA PRO A 122 -16.25 4.99 8.89
C PRO A 122 -15.97 4.32 7.53
N PRO A 123 -16.64 3.19 7.22
CA PRO A 123 -16.47 2.48 5.95
C PRO A 123 -16.53 3.38 4.71
N VAL A 124 -17.38 4.41 4.70
CA VAL A 124 -17.48 5.38 3.61
C VAL A 124 -16.17 6.15 3.38
N VAL A 125 -15.49 6.60 4.45
CA VAL A 125 -14.21 7.30 4.34
C VAL A 125 -13.11 6.32 3.94
N THR A 126 -12.98 5.20 4.66
CA THR A 126 -11.92 4.21 4.40
C THR A 126 -12.00 3.64 2.98
N GLY A 127 -13.22 3.32 2.50
CA GLY A 127 -13.45 2.78 1.16
C GLY A 127 -13.20 3.81 0.07
N SER A 128 -13.59 5.08 0.27
CA SER A 128 -13.25 6.18 -0.64
C SER A 128 -11.74 6.38 -0.75
N VAL A 129 -11.03 6.44 0.39
CA VAL A 129 -9.58 6.62 0.44
C VAL A 129 -8.86 5.50 -0.32
N VAL A 130 -9.19 4.24 -0.03
CA VAL A 130 -8.57 3.08 -0.72
C VAL A 130 -8.86 3.10 -2.22
N THR A 131 -10.06 3.52 -2.62
CA THR A 131 -10.43 3.67 -4.03
C THR A 131 -9.61 4.76 -4.72
N VAL A 132 -9.46 5.93 -4.08
CA VAL A 132 -8.61 7.03 -4.57
C VAL A 132 -7.16 6.57 -4.72
N ILE A 133 -6.60 5.87 -3.74
CA ILE A 133 -5.22 5.34 -3.82
C ILE A 133 -5.04 4.50 -5.09
N GLY A 134 -5.94 3.55 -5.34
CA GLY A 134 -5.87 2.70 -6.53
C GLY A 134 -6.00 3.49 -7.83
N ILE A 135 -6.98 4.40 -7.93
CA ILE A 135 -7.24 5.21 -9.14
C ILE A 135 -6.05 6.11 -9.47
N THR A 136 -5.49 6.78 -8.47
CA THR A 136 -4.39 7.76 -8.66
C THR A 136 -3.07 7.12 -9.09
N LEU A 137 -2.93 5.80 -8.96
CA LEU A 137 -1.76 5.05 -9.39
C LEU A 137 -1.91 4.41 -10.78
N ILE A 138 -3.12 4.39 -11.35
CA ILE A 138 -3.36 3.88 -12.71
C ILE A 138 -2.51 4.62 -13.76
N PRO A 139 -2.35 5.96 -13.74
CA PRO A 139 -1.50 6.65 -14.71
C PRO A 139 -0.06 6.11 -14.73
N VAL A 140 0.51 5.79 -13.57
CA VAL A 140 1.86 5.19 -13.47
C VAL A 140 1.90 3.81 -14.13
N ALA A 141 0.88 2.98 -13.89
CA ALA A 141 0.76 1.67 -14.53
C ALA A 141 0.65 1.77 -16.05
N MET A 142 -0.16 2.71 -16.55
CA MET A 142 -0.37 2.95 -17.98
C MET A 142 0.90 3.47 -18.66
N ASN A 143 1.60 4.42 -18.03
CA ASN A 143 2.88 4.92 -18.55
C ASN A 143 3.92 3.81 -18.65
N ASN A 144 4.03 2.95 -17.62
CA ASN A 144 4.95 1.81 -17.65
C ASN A 144 4.54 0.77 -18.70
N MET A 145 3.24 0.50 -18.85
CA MET A 145 2.69 -0.40 -19.87
C MET A 145 3.07 0.06 -21.29
N ALA A 146 3.11 1.37 -21.52
CA ALA A 146 3.53 1.94 -22.79
C ALA A 146 5.07 1.92 -23.01
N GLY A 147 5.90 1.47 -22.06
CA GLY A 147 7.36 1.50 -22.17
C GLY A 147 8.06 2.44 -21.19
N GLY A 148 7.28 3.23 -20.45
CA GLY A 148 7.77 4.22 -19.50
C GLY A 148 7.85 5.62 -20.11
N GLU A 149 7.46 6.62 -19.33
CA GLU A 149 7.45 8.01 -19.74
C GLU A 149 8.83 8.46 -20.28
N GLY A 150 8.82 9.15 -21.42
CA GLY A 150 10.03 9.63 -22.08
C GLY A 150 10.84 8.58 -22.86
N SER A 151 10.39 7.32 -22.93
CA SER A 151 11.09 6.29 -23.71
C SER A 151 10.95 6.53 -25.22
N SER A 152 11.99 6.20 -26.00
CA SER A 152 11.96 6.28 -27.46
C SER A 152 11.00 5.27 -28.09
N ASP A 153 10.75 4.15 -27.42
CA ASP A 153 9.81 3.10 -27.83
C ASP A 153 8.45 3.21 -27.13
N PHE A 154 8.08 4.42 -26.67
CA PHE A 154 6.81 4.66 -25.99
C PHE A 154 5.61 4.35 -26.91
N GLY A 155 4.71 3.50 -26.44
CA GLY A 155 3.53 3.06 -27.17
C GLY A 155 3.83 2.07 -28.29
N GLU A 156 5.07 1.58 -28.44
CA GLU A 156 5.38 0.56 -29.43
C GLU A 156 4.58 -0.72 -29.19
N LEU A 157 4.20 -1.37 -30.30
CA LEU A 157 3.48 -2.64 -30.28
C LEU A 157 4.23 -3.71 -29.46
N SER A 158 5.56 -3.70 -29.50
CA SER A 158 6.40 -4.62 -28.72
C SER A 158 6.17 -4.47 -27.21
N ASN A 159 6.07 -3.23 -26.71
CA ASN A 159 5.82 -2.94 -25.30
C ASN A 159 4.38 -3.25 -24.90
N LEU A 160 3.41 -2.81 -25.71
CA LEU A 160 2.00 -3.06 -25.45
C LEU A 160 1.69 -4.56 -25.47
N ALA A 161 2.15 -5.31 -26.47
CA ALA A 161 1.95 -6.76 -26.55
C ALA A 161 2.50 -7.47 -25.31
N LEU A 162 3.67 -7.05 -24.84
CA LEU A 162 4.31 -7.62 -23.68
C LEU A 162 3.52 -7.32 -22.39
N ALA A 163 3.11 -6.08 -22.19
CA ALA A 163 2.30 -5.68 -21.04
C ALA A 163 0.92 -6.38 -21.02
N PHE A 164 0.23 -6.43 -22.17
CA PHE A 164 -1.04 -7.14 -22.30
C PHE A 164 -0.88 -8.65 -22.13
N SER A 165 0.23 -9.24 -22.58
CA SER A 165 0.51 -10.66 -22.35
C SER A 165 0.66 -10.98 -20.86
N VAL A 166 1.32 -10.10 -20.09
CA VAL A 166 1.43 -10.24 -18.63
C VAL A 166 0.07 -10.17 -17.97
N LEU A 167 -0.74 -9.17 -18.33
CA LEU A 167 -2.10 -9.03 -17.82
C LEU A 167 -2.95 -10.27 -18.15
N LEU A 168 -2.86 -10.77 -19.38
CA LEU A 168 -3.54 -11.99 -19.82
C LEU A 168 -3.11 -13.20 -18.98
N VAL A 169 -1.80 -13.41 -18.78
CA VAL A 169 -1.29 -14.49 -17.93
C VAL A 169 -1.85 -14.39 -16.52
N ILE A 170 -1.86 -13.19 -15.92
CA ILE A 170 -2.42 -12.97 -14.57
C ILE A 170 -3.89 -13.36 -14.53
N VAL A 171 -4.69 -12.92 -15.51
CA VAL A 171 -6.13 -13.22 -15.60
C VAL A 171 -6.38 -14.72 -15.78
N LEU A 172 -5.64 -15.37 -16.68
CA LEU A 172 -5.76 -16.81 -16.93
C LEU A 172 -5.40 -17.60 -15.68
N LEU A 173 -4.30 -17.27 -15.01
CA LEU A 173 -3.92 -17.91 -13.74
C LEU A 173 -5.01 -17.70 -12.69
N TYR A 174 -5.55 -16.49 -12.56
CA TYR A 174 -6.60 -16.21 -11.59
C TYR A 174 -7.90 -16.98 -11.87
N ARG A 175 -8.23 -17.21 -13.14
CA ARG A 175 -9.43 -17.93 -13.59
C ARG A 175 -9.32 -19.45 -13.46
N PHE A 176 -8.17 -20.01 -13.82
CA PHE A 176 -7.99 -21.46 -14.01
C PHE A 176 -7.24 -22.14 -12.87
N THR A 177 -6.62 -21.39 -11.95
CA THR A 177 -5.92 -21.97 -10.80
C THR A 177 -6.67 -21.69 -9.50
N THR A 178 -6.31 -22.42 -8.44
CA THR A 178 -6.90 -22.30 -7.11
C THR A 178 -5.80 -22.22 -6.04
N GLY A 179 -6.20 -21.86 -4.82
CA GLY A 179 -5.30 -21.84 -3.67
C GLY A 179 -4.10 -20.90 -3.84
N PHE A 180 -2.90 -21.42 -3.60
CA PHE A 180 -1.67 -20.63 -3.57
C PHE A 180 -1.29 -20.02 -4.92
N ILE A 181 -1.38 -20.79 -6.02
CA ILE A 181 -0.99 -20.29 -7.36
C ILE A 181 -1.81 -19.05 -7.72
N LYS A 182 -3.12 -19.07 -7.42
CA LYS A 182 -4.02 -17.93 -7.60
C LYS A 182 -3.61 -16.70 -6.79
N SER A 183 -3.06 -16.90 -5.60
CA SER A 183 -2.61 -15.80 -4.73
C SER A 183 -1.31 -15.13 -5.21
N ILE A 184 -0.49 -15.85 -5.99
CA ILE A 184 0.77 -15.35 -6.56
C ILE A 184 0.70 -15.14 -8.07
N SER A 185 -0.50 -15.08 -8.67
CA SER A 185 -0.68 -14.90 -10.12
C SER A 185 0.07 -13.69 -10.67
N ILE A 186 0.13 -12.60 -9.90
CA ILE A 186 0.86 -11.37 -10.27
C ILE A 186 2.37 -11.63 -10.35
N LEU A 187 2.94 -12.31 -9.34
CA LEU A 187 4.35 -12.69 -9.33
C LEU A 187 4.69 -13.63 -10.50
N ILE A 188 3.84 -14.63 -10.77
CA ILE A 188 4.04 -15.55 -11.90
C ILE A 188 3.95 -14.79 -13.23
N GLY A 189 3.00 -13.85 -13.34
CA GLY A 189 2.89 -12.96 -14.51
C GLY A 189 4.13 -12.13 -14.75
N LEU A 190 4.72 -11.54 -13.70
CA LEU A 190 5.99 -10.82 -13.77
C LEU A 190 7.13 -11.72 -14.25
N ILE A 191 7.25 -12.94 -13.71
CA ILE A 191 8.27 -13.91 -14.11
C ILE A 191 8.11 -14.31 -15.59
N ALA A 192 6.89 -14.68 -15.99
CA ALA A 192 6.59 -15.08 -17.37
C ALA A 192 6.82 -13.92 -18.37
N GLY A 193 6.39 -12.70 -18.01
CA GLY A 193 6.61 -11.51 -18.82
C GLY A 193 8.09 -11.17 -18.97
N THR A 194 8.86 -11.25 -17.89
CA THR A 194 10.31 -11.00 -17.92
C THR A 194 11.02 -12.06 -18.75
N ALA A 195 10.63 -13.32 -18.65
CA ALA A 195 11.14 -14.38 -19.52
C ALA A 195 10.82 -14.12 -21.00
N GLY A 196 9.58 -13.71 -21.32
CA GLY A 196 9.20 -13.31 -22.67
C GLY A 196 10.02 -12.13 -23.19
N ALA A 197 10.27 -11.13 -22.34
CA ALA A 197 11.10 -9.98 -22.68
C ALA A 197 12.58 -10.34 -22.87
N ALA A 198 13.10 -11.32 -22.12
CA ALA A 198 14.45 -11.81 -22.30
C ALA A 198 14.63 -12.47 -23.68
N LEU A 199 13.62 -13.23 -24.15
CA LEU A 199 13.62 -13.79 -25.51
C LEU A 199 13.58 -12.71 -26.61
N MET A 200 13.07 -11.53 -26.29
CA MET A 200 13.05 -10.36 -27.18
C MET A 200 14.32 -9.50 -27.07
N GLY A 201 15.30 -9.90 -26.25
CA GLY A 201 16.54 -9.13 -26.03
C GLY A 201 16.35 -7.84 -25.21
N LYS A 202 15.22 -7.69 -24.51
CA LYS A 202 14.90 -6.49 -23.70
C LYS A 202 15.36 -6.60 -22.23
N VAL A 203 16.16 -7.61 -21.88
CA VAL A 203 16.59 -7.89 -20.50
C VAL A 203 18.12 -7.97 -20.44
N ASP A 204 18.71 -7.24 -19.51
CA ASP A 204 20.15 -7.27 -19.21
C ASP A 204 20.38 -7.95 -17.86
N PHE A 205 21.15 -9.04 -17.85
CA PHE A 205 21.47 -9.83 -16.66
C PHE A 205 22.75 -9.37 -15.95
N THR A 206 23.43 -8.34 -16.46
CA THR A 206 24.71 -7.85 -15.94
C THR A 206 24.63 -7.50 -14.44
N GLU A 207 23.57 -6.79 -14.03
CA GLU A 207 23.37 -6.43 -12.62
C GLU A 207 23.15 -7.64 -11.70
N VAL A 208 22.48 -8.69 -12.19
CA VAL A 208 22.25 -9.92 -11.43
C VAL A 208 23.56 -10.71 -11.26
N ALA A 209 24.41 -10.70 -12.28
CA ALA A 209 25.73 -11.31 -12.24
C ALA A 209 26.66 -10.58 -11.26
N ASN A 210 26.66 -9.24 -11.31
CA ASN A 210 27.49 -8.37 -10.48
C ASN A 210 27.00 -8.26 -9.02
N ALA A 211 25.72 -8.53 -8.77
CA ALA A 211 25.18 -8.55 -7.43
C ALA A 211 25.89 -9.60 -6.55
N GLY A 212 26.39 -9.14 -5.41
CA GLY A 212 26.99 -10.00 -4.40
C GLY A 212 26.03 -11.06 -3.86
N TRP A 213 26.57 -12.04 -3.13
CA TRP A 213 25.74 -13.06 -2.50
C TRP A 213 25.09 -12.57 -1.21
N VAL A 214 25.80 -11.74 -0.44
CA VAL A 214 25.30 -11.16 0.81
C VAL A 214 25.63 -9.67 0.80
N GLN A 215 24.67 -8.84 1.23
CA GLN A 215 24.92 -7.43 1.54
C GLN A 215 24.34 -7.08 2.91
N MET A 216 25.03 -6.18 3.62
CA MET A 216 24.46 -5.54 4.79
C MET A 216 23.78 -4.24 4.38
N ILE A 217 22.61 -4.00 4.98
CA ILE A 217 21.89 -2.74 4.83
C ILE A 217 22.44 -1.78 5.88
N HIS A 218 23.03 -0.69 5.41
CA HIS A 218 23.61 0.36 6.22
C HIS A 218 22.61 1.49 6.44
N PRO A 219 22.59 2.10 7.64
CA PRO A 219 21.80 3.30 7.86
C PRO A 219 22.34 4.46 7.02
N PHE A 220 21.45 5.32 6.53
CA PHE A 220 21.79 6.56 5.83
C PHE A 220 22.66 6.38 4.56
N TYR A 221 22.45 5.30 3.81
CA TYR A 221 23.11 5.00 2.54
C TYR A 221 23.04 6.13 1.50
N PHE A 222 21.90 6.83 1.40
CA PHE A 222 21.73 7.98 0.49
C PHE A 222 22.12 9.33 1.13
N GLY A 223 22.83 9.31 2.26
CA GLY A 223 23.22 10.48 3.03
C GLY A 223 22.42 10.68 4.32
N ALA A 224 22.93 11.57 5.17
CA ALA A 224 22.29 11.92 6.44
C ALA A 224 20.93 12.59 6.19
N PRO A 225 19.89 12.28 7.01
CA PRO A 225 18.54 12.79 6.79
C PRO A 225 18.49 14.31 6.98
N VAL A 226 17.75 14.98 6.09
CA VAL A 226 17.51 16.44 6.16
C VAL A 226 16.06 16.67 6.59
N PHE A 227 15.88 17.50 7.62
CA PHE A 227 14.58 17.72 8.25
C PHE A 227 13.96 19.04 7.79
N GLU A 228 13.14 18.98 6.76
CA GLU A 228 12.43 20.13 6.20
C GLU A 228 10.96 20.13 6.65
N VAL A 229 10.46 21.28 7.11
CA VAL A 229 9.12 21.39 7.71
C VAL A 229 8.03 20.96 6.73
N THR A 230 8.07 21.44 5.48
CA THR A 230 7.02 21.13 4.49
C THR A 230 7.00 19.65 4.09
N PRO A 231 8.13 18.99 3.74
CA PRO A 231 8.20 17.54 3.59
C PRO A 231 7.70 16.77 4.81
N ILE A 232 8.08 17.17 6.04
CA ILE A 232 7.65 16.51 7.28
C ILE A 232 6.12 16.55 7.41
N LEU A 233 5.51 17.71 7.21
CA LEU A 233 4.05 17.86 7.28
C LEU A 233 3.35 17.03 6.20
N THR A 234 3.87 17.07 4.98
CA THR A 234 3.33 16.30 3.84
C THR A 234 3.38 14.80 4.12
N MET A 235 4.56 14.30 4.53
CA MET A 235 4.73 12.88 4.82
C MET A 235 3.88 12.46 6.02
N SER A 236 3.78 13.29 7.07
CA SER A 236 2.94 12.98 8.24
C SER A 236 1.47 12.82 7.88
N LEU A 237 0.94 13.68 7.00
CA LEU A 237 -0.45 13.56 6.52
C LEU A 237 -0.65 12.28 5.72
N VAL A 238 0.29 11.94 4.83
CA VAL A 238 0.27 10.69 4.04
C VAL A 238 0.27 9.48 4.96
N LEU A 239 1.12 9.47 5.99
CA LEU A 239 1.18 8.38 6.96
C LEU A 239 -0.12 8.25 7.76
N ILE A 240 -0.72 9.37 8.17
CA ILE A 240 -2.03 9.37 8.85
C ILE A 240 -3.10 8.74 7.95
N VAL A 241 -3.12 9.10 6.66
CA VAL A 241 -4.02 8.47 5.67
C VAL A 241 -3.72 6.97 5.55
N SER A 242 -2.45 6.57 5.56
CA SER A 242 -2.06 5.16 5.55
C SER A 242 -2.55 4.40 6.79
N LEU A 243 -2.63 5.03 7.96
CA LEU A 243 -3.23 4.38 9.15
C LEU A 243 -4.71 4.05 8.95
N VAL A 244 -5.43 4.84 8.15
CA VAL A 244 -6.84 4.58 7.80
C VAL A 244 -6.96 3.28 7.00
N GLU A 245 -6.06 3.07 6.05
CA GLU A 245 -5.95 1.81 5.30
C GLU A 245 -5.65 0.62 6.24
N SER A 246 -4.62 0.74 7.08
CA SER A 246 -4.26 -0.29 8.06
C SER A 246 -5.41 -0.63 9.01
N THR A 247 -6.22 0.36 9.39
CA THR A 247 -7.40 0.17 10.23
C THR A 247 -8.42 -0.77 9.57
N GLY A 248 -8.66 -0.60 8.26
CA GLY A 248 -9.53 -1.50 7.50
C GLY A 248 -9.02 -2.94 7.51
N VAL A 249 -7.70 -3.13 7.33
CA VAL A 249 -7.05 -4.45 7.38
C VAL A 249 -7.12 -5.05 8.79
N TYR A 250 -6.93 -4.25 9.83
CA TYR A 250 -7.06 -4.71 11.21
C TYR A 250 -8.46 -5.22 11.50
N PHE A 251 -9.51 -4.49 11.12
CA PHE A 251 -10.88 -4.97 11.30
C PHE A 251 -11.15 -6.23 10.49
N ALA A 252 -10.72 -6.29 9.22
CA ALA A 252 -10.87 -7.48 8.40
C ALA A 252 -10.19 -8.72 9.03
N LEU A 253 -8.98 -8.58 9.56
CA LEU A 253 -8.29 -9.66 10.25
C LEU A 253 -8.87 -9.94 11.64
N GLY A 254 -9.39 -8.94 12.33
CA GLY A 254 -10.12 -9.09 13.59
C GLY A 254 -11.36 -9.97 13.41
N ASP A 255 -12.17 -9.66 12.39
CA ASP A 255 -13.33 -10.46 11.99
C ASP A 255 -12.92 -11.88 11.63
N LEU A 256 -11.87 -12.03 10.80
CA LEU A 256 -11.37 -13.34 10.43
C LEU A 256 -10.75 -14.11 11.58
N THR A 257 -10.23 -13.45 12.61
CA THR A 257 -9.65 -14.11 13.78
C THR A 257 -10.60 -14.24 14.95
N ASP A 258 -11.86 -13.88 14.75
CA ASP A 258 -12.91 -13.89 15.77
C ASP A 258 -12.49 -13.07 17.02
N ARG A 259 -11.72 -11.99 16.79
CA ARG A 259 -11.16 -11.13 17.84
C ARG A 259 -11.69 -9.71 17.69
N ARG A 260 -12.50 -9.30 18.67
CA ARG A 260 -12.95 -7.91 18.79
C ARG A 260 -11.78 -6.99 19.14
N LEU A 261 -11.53 -6.00 18.29
CA LEU A 261 -10.46 -5.02 18.50
C LEU A 261 -10.94 -3.87 19.38
N THR A 262 -10.09 -3.48 20.34
CA THR A 262 -10.30 -2.30 21.17
C THR A 262 -9.47 -1.12 20.66
N GLU A 263 -9.81 0.10 21.09
CA GLU A 263 -9.00 1.29 20.79
C GLU A 263 -7.53 1.13 21.23
N LYS A 264 -7.29 0.39 22.32
CA LYS A 264 -5.94 0.08 22.81
C LYS A 264 -5.18 -0.88 21.89
N ASP A 265 -5.87 -1.84 21.28
CA ASP A 265 -5.25 -2.75 20.31
C ASP A 265 -4.85 -1.99 19.04
N LEU A 266 -5.73 -1.12 18.55
CA LEU A 266 -5.47 -0.27 17.38
C LEU A 266 -4.30 0.68 17.64
N ALA A 267 -4.28 1.36 18.78
CA ALA A 267 -3.15 2.21 19.19
C ALA A 267 -1.81 1.45 19.22
N LYS A 268 -1.80 0.18 19.65
CA LYS A 268 -0.58 -0.65 19.60
C LYS A 268 -0.15 -0.99 18.17
N GLY A 269 -1.12 -1.24 17.28
CA GLY A 269 -0.86 -1.46 15.86
C GLY A 269 -0.24 -0.23 15.21
N TYR A 270 -0.84 0.94 15.39
CA TYR A 270 -0.32 2.19 14.82
C TYR A 270 1.07 2.56 15.37
N ARG A 271 1.38 2.23 16.64
CA ARG A 271 2.74 2.40 17.17
C ARG A 271 3.75 1.50 16.49
N ALA A 272 3.41 0.23 16.26
CA ALA A 272 4.30 -0.68 15.55
C ALA A 272 4.54 -0.21 14.11
N GLU A 273 3.52 0.28 13.41
CA GLU A 273 3.67 0.93 12.10
C GLU A 273 4.57 2.18 12.17
N GLY A 274 4.32 3.10 13.10
CA GLY A 274 5.13 4.32 13.24
C GLY A 274 6.60 4.03 13.56
N ILE A 275 6.86 3.04 14.43
CA ILE A 275 8.23 2.57 14.72
C ILE A 275 8.84 1.95 13.46
N ALA A 276 8.08 1.13 12.71
CA ALA A 276 8.55 0.54 11.47
C ALA A 276 8.90 1.60 10.42
N VAL A 277 8.06 2.63 10.26
CA VAL A 277 8.30 3.77 9.35
C VAL A 277 9.55 4.53 9.76
N LEU A 278 9.74 4.80 11.07
CA LEU A 278 10.95 5.44 11.59
C LEU A 278 12.20 4.64 11.24
N LEU A 279 12.20 3.33 11.53
CA LEU A 279 13.32 2.45 11.20
C LEU A 279 13.52 2.35 9.68
N GLY A 280 12.44 2.33 8.90
CA GLY A 280 12.49 2.37 7.45
C GLY A 280 13.24 3.60 6.96
N GLY A 281 12.91 4.78 7.48
CA GLY A 281 13.63 6.01 7.16
C GLY A 281 15.12 5.97 7.52
N VAL A 282 15.50 5.35 8.65
CA VAL A 282 16.91 5.19 9.05
C VAL A 282 17.69 4.30 8.08
N PHE A 283 17.09 3.20 7.63
CA PHE A 283 17.70 2.25 6.68
C PHE A 283 17.41 2.58 5.20
N ASN A 284 16.95 3.80 4.92
CA ASN A 284 16.59 4.29 3.59
C ASN A 284 15.55 3.44 2.84
N ALA A 285 14.65 2.81 3.58
CA ALA A 285 13.49 2.11 3.04
C ALA A 285 12.23 3.01 3.06
N PHE A 286 11.04 2.41 2.97
CA PHE A 286 9.80 3.12 2.71
C PHE A 286 8.89 3.18 3.93
N PRO A 287 7.83 4.01 3.90
CA PRO A 287 6.78 3.90 4.89
C PRO A 287 5.97 2.61 4.74
N TYR A 288 5.52 2.07 5.86
CA TYR A 288 4.85 0.76 5.92
C TYR A 288 3.37 0.87 6.26
N THR A 289 2.58 -0.03 5.67
CA THR A 289 1.14 -0.19 5.90
C THR A 289 0.77 -1.67 5.88
N ALA A 290 -0.42 -2.02 6.37
CA ALA A 290 -0.90 -3.39 6.38
C ALA A 290 -1.34 -3.86 4.97
N TYR A 291 -0.82 -5.00 4.53
CA TYR A 291 -1.09 -5.54 3.20
C TYR A 291 -2.42 -6.30 3.14
N SER A 292 -3.39 -5.75 2.40
CA SER A 292 -4.71 -6.35 2.20
C SER A 292 -4.66 -7.64 1.37
N GLN A 293 -3.68 -7.82 0.48
CA GLN A 293 -3.49 -9.05 -0.30
C GLN A 293 -3.24 -10.26 0.61
N ASN A 294 -2.44 -10.08 1.67
CA ASN A 294 -2.12 -11.13 2.62
C ASN A 294 -3.33 -11.54 3.45
N VAL A 295 -4.29 -10.63 3.67
CA VAL A 295 -5.61 -10.96 4.27
C VAL A 295 -6.35 -11.96 3.39
N GLY A 296 -6.34 -11.77 2.06
CA GLY A 296 -6.91 -12.72 1.11
C GLY A 296 -6.29 -14.11 1.24
N LEU A 297 -4.98 -14.21 1.44
CA LEU A 297 -4.32 -15.50 1.67
C LEU A 297 -4.73 -16.14 3.01
N VAL A 298 -4.90 -15.35 4.08
CA VAL A 298 -5.45 -15.85 5.36
C VAL A 298 -6.88 -16.37 5.18
N GLN A 299 -7.71 -15.67 4.40
CA GLN A 299 -9.08 -16.12 4.06
C GLN A 299 -9.07 -17.44 3.30
N LEU A 300 -8.22 -17.57 2.29
CA LEU A 300 -8.15 -18.77 1.44
C LEU A 300 -7.58 -19.99 2.17
N THR A 301 -6.55 -19.80 3.00
CA THR A 301 -5.88 -20.90 3.71
C THR A 301 -6.56 -21.27 5.03
N GLY A 302 -7.33 -20.35 5.60
CA GLY A 302 -7.92 -20.48 6.94
C GLY A 302 -6.90 -20.47 8.08
N VAL A 303 -5.62 -20.21 7.81
CA VAL A 303 -4.55 -20.27 8.82
C VAL A 303 -4.31 -18.89 9.44
N LYS A 304 -4.81 -18.73 10.66
CA LYS A 304 -4.86 -17.45 11.39
C LYS A 304 -3.68 -17.24 12.37
N LYS A 305 -2.59 -18.02 12.26
CA LYS A 305 -1.54 -18.07 13.29
C LYS A 305 -0.44 -17.04 13.07
N ASN A 306 -0.18 -16.25 14.12
CA ASN A 306 0.94 -15.31 14.20
C ASN A 306 2.32 -15.97 13.99
N SER A 307 2.51 -17.23 14.35
CA SER A 307 3.78 -17.94 14.15
C SER A 307 4.15 -18.09 12.66
N VAL A 308 3.16 -18.19 11.77
CA VAL A 308 3.38 -18.24 10.31
C VAL A 308 3.86 -16.87 9.83
N ILE A 309 3.22 -15.80 10.30
CA ILE A 309 3.58 -14.44 9.90
C ILE A 309 4.94 -14.02 10.48
N ALA A 310 5.25 -14.43 11.72
CA ALA A 310 6.56 -14.20 12.31
C ALA A 310 7.68 -14.89 11.50
N LEU A 311 7.47 -16.14 11.08
CA LEU A 311 8.43 -16.84 10.23
C LEU A 311 8.51 -16.22 8.83
N ALA A 312 7.41 -15.71 8.27
CA ALA A 312 7.43 -14.94 7.03
C ALA A 312 8.26 -13.64 7.17
N GLY A 313 8.11 -12.92 8.29
CA GLY A 313 8.94 -11.76 8.63
C GLY A 313 10.43 -12.10 8.70
N ALA A 314 10.78 -13.23 9.31
CA ALA A 314 12.16 -13.71 9.33
C ALA A 314 12.68 -14.06 7.93
N PHE A 315 11.87 -14.69 7.08
CA PHE A 315 12.24 -14.96 5.69
C PHE A 315 12.43 -13.69 4.86
N LEU A 316 11.64 -12.63 5.10
CA LEU A 316 11.84 -11.33 4.45
C LEU A 316 13.17 -10.70 4.89
N ILE A 317 13.50 -10.72 6.18
CA ILE A 317 14.80 -10.24 6.67
C ILE A 317 15.93 -10.98 5.98
N LEU A 318 15.85 -12.32 5.93
CA LEU A 318 16.86 -13.13 5.25
C LEU A 318 16.93 -12.76 3.76
N LEU A 319 15.80 -12.68 3.07
CA LEU A 319 15.73 -12.34 1.64
C LEU A 319 16.34 -10.97 1.33
N GLY A 320 16.13 -9.97 2.18
CA GLY A 320 16.71 -8.64 2.02
C GLY A 320 18.24 -8.62 2.13
N LEU A 321 18.85 -9.58 2.83
CA LEU A 321 20.30 -9.74 2.90
C LEU A 321 20.91 -10.39 1.65
N PHE A 322 20.11 -10.94 0.74
CA PHE A 322 20.56 -11.54 -0.52
C PHE A 322 20.24 -10.61 -1.72
N PRO A 323 21.19 -9.76 -2.16
CA PRO A 323 20.94 -8.76 -3.21
C PRO A 323 20.51 -9.37 -4.53
N LYS A 324 20.88 -10.63 -4.82
CA LYS A 324 20.46 -11.30 -6.06
C LYS A 324 18.95 -11.36 -6.23
N ALA A 325 18.20 -11.55 -5.13
CA ALA A 325 16.74 -11.52 -5.20
C ALA A 325 16.23 -10.13 -5.61
N ALA A 326 16.82 -9.08 -5.05
CA ALA A 326 16.51 -7.70 -5.41
C ALA A 326 16.96 -7.35 -6.84
N ALA A 327 18.14 -7.79 -7.27
CA ALA A 327 18.66 -7.55 -8.62
C ALA A 327 17.78 -8.20 -9.70
N LEU A 328 17.17 -9.35 -9.41
CA LEU A 328 16.18 -9.96 -10.32
C LEU A 328 14.95 -9.08 -10.55
N THR A 329 14.68 -8.10 -9.69
CA THR A 329 13.56 -7.17 -9.86
C THR A 329 13.93 -5.97 -10.73
N THR A 330 15.21 -5.59 -10.78
CA THR A 330 15.68 -4.44 -11.58
C THR A 330 15.76 -4.77 -13.07
N ILE A 331 15.85 -6.05 -13.41
CA ILE A 331 15.83 -6.54 -14.80
C ILE A 331 14.42 -6.63 -15.40
N ILE A 332 13.37 -6.41 -14.59
CA ILE A 332 11.97 -6.45 -15.04
C ILE A 332 11.73 -5.23 -15.93
N PRO A 333 11.42 -5.41 -17.23
CA PRO A 333 11.15 -4.29 -18.12
C PRO A 333 9.90 -3.52 -17.70
N LYS A 334 9.90 -2.20 -17.92
CA LYS A 334 8.77 -1.32 -17.59
C LYS A 334 7.42 -1.83 -18.16
N PRO A 335 7.32 -2.35 -19.41
CA PRO A 335 6.07 -2.91 -19.91
C PRO A 335 5.55 -4.11 -19.10
N VAL A 336 6.45 -5.02 -18.68
CA VAL A 336 6.09 -6.16 -17.82
C VAL A 336 5.50 -5.65 -16.51
N LEU A 337 6.22 -4.71 -15.90
CA LEU A 337 5.83 -4.09 -14.64
C LEU A 337 4.48 -3.38 -14.76
N GLY A 338 4.25 -2.63 -15.85
CA GLY A 338 2.99 -1.95 -16.15
C GLY A 338 1.81 -2.91 -16.28
N GLY A 339 1.97 -4.03 -17.00
CA GLY A 339 0.95 -5.08 -17.09
C GLY A 339 0.55 -5.65 -15.73
N ALA A 340 1.53 -5.89 -14.85
CA ALA A 340 1.27 -6.33 -13.48
C ALA A 340 0.64 -5.23 -12.60
N MET A 341 1.11 -3.99 -12.71
CA MET A 341 0.59 -2.84 -11.97
C MET A 341 -0.88 -2.57 -12.27
N VAL A 342 -1.34 -2.72 -13.52
CA VAL A 342 -2.75 -2.59 -13.87
C VAL A 342 -3.60 -3.58 -13.07
N ALA A 343 -3.19 -4.85 -12.97
CA ALA A 343 -3.87 -5.83 -12.15
C ALA A 343 -3.79 -5.50 -10.65
N MET A 344 -2.63 -5.05 -10.16
CA MET A 344 -2.43 -4.72 -8.74
C MET A 344 -3.30 -3.53 -8.30
N PHE A 345 -3.19 -2.39 -8.98
CA PHE A 345 -3.94 -1.18 -8.63
C PHE A 345 -5.43 -1.34 -8.94
N GLY A 346 -5.79 -2.05 -10.01
CA GLY A 346 -7.17 -2.45 -10.27
C GLY A 346 -7.78 -3.27 -9.12
N MET A 347 -7.02 -4.19 -8.53
CA MET A 347 -7.46 -4.92 -7.34
C MET A 347 -7.59 -4.02 -6.10
N VAL A 348 -6.70 -3.04 -5.92
CA VAL A 348 -6.83 -2.03 -4.84
C VAL A 348 -8.13 -1.25 -4.98
N ILE A 349 -8.47 -0.80 -6.20
CA ILE A 349 -9.76 -0.15 -6.50
C ILE A 349 -10.92 -1.08 -6.13
N ALA A 350 -10.88 -2.34 -6.57
CA ALA A 350 -11.92 -3.32 -6.27
C ALA A 350 -12.09 -3.58 -4.76
N TYR A 351 -11.00 -3.59 -3.98
CA TYR A 351 -11.08 -3.69 -2.53
C TYR A 351 -11.69 -2.44 -1.88
N GLY A 352 -11.36 -1.25 -2.38
CA GLY A 352 -12.02 -0.01 -1.97
C GLY A 352 -13.53 -0.07 -2.19
N ILE A 353 -13.96 -0.51 -3.39
CA ILE A 353 -15.37 -0.73 -3.72
C ILE A 353 -16.01 -1.79 -2.80
N LYS A 354 -15.31 -2.88 -2.51
CA LYS A 354 -15.79 -3.91 -1.57
C LYS A 354 -15.96 -3.37 -0.14
N MET A 355 -15.14 -2.42 0.29
CA MET A 355 -15.33 -1.74 1.58
C MET A 355 -16.56 -0.82 1.53
N LEU A 356 -16.72 -0.09 0.43
CA LEU A 356 -17.87 0.76 0.16
C LEU A 356 -19.19 -0.03 0.05
N SER A 357 -19.16 -1.31 -0.31
CA SER A 357 -20.36 -2.15 -0.39
C SER A 357 -21.04 -2.38 0.97
N ARG A 358 -20.39 -2.01 2.08
CA ARG A 358 -20.96 -2.04 3.44
C ARG A 358 -21.62 -0.72 3.83
N VAL A 359 -21.56 0.29 2.97
CA VAL A 359 -22.12 1.63 3.19
C VAL A 359 -23.55 1.67 2.70
N ASP A 360 -24.42 2.32 3.48
CA ASP A 360 -25.78 2.62 3.06
C ASP A 360 -25.78 3.78 2.05
N PHE A 361 -25.88 3.44 0.77
CA PHE A 361 -25.97 4.39 -0.34
C PHE A 361 -27.39 4.96 -0.54
N GLY A 362 -28.39 4.53 0.24
CA GLY A 362 -29.69 5.21 0.27
C GLY A 362 -29.58 6.62 0.85
N LYS A 363 -28.57 6.87 1.69
CA LYS A 363 -28.22 8.18 2.25
C LYS A 363 -27.40 8.99 1.25
N GLN A 364 -27.96 10.11 0.80
CA GLN A 364 -27.34 10.99 -0.19
C GLN A 364 -26.02 11.59 0.32
N GLU A 365 -25.88 11.75 1.64
CA GLU A 365 -24.65 12.24 2.29
C GLU A 365 -23.48 11.28 2.01
N ASN A 366 -23.71 9.98 2.12
CA ASN A 366 -22.69 8.96 1.84
C ASN A 366 -22.30 8.95 0.36
N LEU A 367 -23.29 9.07 -0.54
CA LEU A 367 -23.03 9.18 -1.98
C LEU A 367 -22.18 10.41 -2.29
N LEU A 368 -22.49 11.55 -1.70
CA LEU A 368 -21.77 12.80 -1.94
C LEU A 368 -20.34 12.75 -1.40
N ILE A 369 -20.12 12.16 -0.22
CA ILE A 369 -18.77 11.92 0.32
C ILE A 369 -17.94 11.11 -0.68
N VAL A 370 -18.48 10.02 -1.21
CA VAL A 370 -17.79 9.16 -2.19
C VAL A 370 -17.53 9.91 -3.49
N ALA A 371 -18.55 10.57 -4.06
CA ALA A 371 -18.45 11.27 -5.33
C ALA A 371 -17.40 12.39 -5.30
N CYS A 372 -17.43 13.25 -4.28
CA CYS A 372 -16.49 14.36 -4.16
C CYS A 372 -15.07 13.89 -3.85
N SER A 373 -14.89 12.91 -2.96
CA SER A 373 -13.56 12.42 -2.61
C SER A 373 -12.85 11.74 -3.78
N ILE A 374 -13.56 10.88 -4.52
CA ILE A 374 -13.02 10.23 -5.73
C ILE A 374 -12.78 11.27 -6.83
N GLY A 375 -13.75 12.15 -7.07
CA GLY A 375 -13.67 13.19 -8.09
C GLY A 375 -12.50 14.14 -7.88
N ILE A 376 -12.30 14.65 -6.66
CA ILE A 376 -11.16 15.51 -6.33
C ILE A 376 -9.86 14.73 -6.42
N GLY A 377 -9.79 13.52 -5.84
CA GLY A 377 -8.54 12.75 -5.85
C GLY A 377 -8.06 12.42 -7.26
N LEU A 378 -8.97 12.02 -8.16
CA LEU A 378 -8.65 11.81 -9.56
C LEU A 378 -8.35 13.13 -10.29
N GLY A 379 -9.18 14.16 -10.10
CA GLY A 379 -9.03 15.45 -10.77
C GLY A 379 -7.67 16.11 -10.51
N VAL A 380 -7.22 16.10 -9.25
CA VAL A 380 -5.89 16.58 -8.86
C VAL A 380 -4.78 15.77 -9.53
N THR A 381 -4.95 14.46 -9.66
CA THR A 381 -3.93 13.58 -10.24
C THR A 381 -3.77 13.80 -11.74
N VAL A 382 -4.86 14.07 -12.45
CA VAL A 382 -4.84 14.24 -13.91
C VAL A 382 -4.58 15.68 -14.35
N VAL A 383 -4.87 16.68 -13.50
CA VAL A 383 -4.58 18.10 -13.75
C VAL A 383 -3.82 18.73 -12.58
N PRO A 384 -2.62 18.23 -12.19
CA PRO A 384 -1.88 18.78 -11.05
C PRO A 384 -1.48 20.25 -11.28
N GLN A 385 -1.32 20.67 -12.53
CA GLN A 385 -0.93 22.03 -12.92
C GLN A 385 -1.97 23.10 -12.52
N MET A 386 -3.20 22.70 -12.15
CA MET A 386 -4.19 23.64 -11.64
C MET A 386 -3.71 24.41 -10.39
N PHE A 387 -2.77 23.83 -9.64
CA PHE A 387 -2.18 24.43 -8.43
C PHE A 387 -0.85 25.14 -8.67
N GLN A 388 -0.44 25.33 -9.92
CA GLN A 388 0.92 25.82 -10.24
C GLN A 388 1.25 27.19 -9.63
N ASN A 389 0.23 28.04 -9.45
CA ASN A 389 0.34 29.40 -8.92
C ASN A 389 0.24 29.49 -7.39
N LEU A 390 0.03 28.35 -6.70
CA LEU A 390 0.01 28.33 -5.24
C LEU A 390 1.44 28.39 -4.67
N PRO A 391 1.62 28.89 -3.43
CA PRO A 391 2.90 28.82 -2.73
C PRO A 391 3.40 27.38 -2.64
N ASP A 392 4.72 27.16 -2.76
CA ASP A 392 5.31 25.83 -2.85
C ASP A 392 4.92 24.88 -1.70
N ALA A 393 4.75 25.44 -0.50
CA ALA A 393 4.33 24.68 0.68
C ALA A 393 2.91 24.11 0.56
N VAL A 394 1.99 24.89 0.00
CA VAL A 394 0.60 24.48 -0.23
C VAL A 394 0.54 23.55 -1.44
N LYS A 395 1.29 23.91 -2.50
CA LYS A 395 1.39 23.16 -3.75
C LYS A 395 1.79 21.70 -3.52
N LEU A 396 2.78 21.43 -2.66
CA LEU A 396 3.21 20.06 -2.35
C LEU A 396 2.08 19.19 -1.74
N LEU A 397 1.16 19.80 -0.99
CA LEU A 397 0.00 19.12 -0.40
C LEU A 397 -1.14 18.98 -1.41
N THR A 398 -1.41 20.02 -2.20
CA THR A 398 -2.57 20.08 -3.10
C THR A 398 -2.35 19.35 -4.42
N GLU A 399 -1.11 19.17 -4.87
CA GLU A 399 -0.79 18.39 -6.08
C GLU A 399 -0.88 16.87 -5.86
N ASN A 400 -1.12 16.43 -4.62
CA ASN A 400 -1.26 15.01 -4.30
C ASN A 400 -2.74 14.60 -4.27
N GLY A 401 -3.17 13.83 -5.28
CA GLY A 401 -4.55 13.36 -5.37
C GLY A 401 -4.98 12.45 -4.21
N ILE A 402 -4.07 11.68 -3.63
CA ILE A 402 -4.37 10.83 -2.46
C ILE A 402 -4.69 11.70 -1.24
N VAL A 403 -3.85 12.69 -0.96
CA VAL A 403 -4.07 13.64 0.15
C VAL A 403 -5.34 14.44 -0.07
N ALA A 404 -5.53 15.01 -1.27
CA ALA A 404 -6.70 15.83 -1.60
C ALA A 404 -8.02 15.03 -1.50
N GLY A 405 -8.07 13.82 -2.07
CA GLY A 405 -9.24 12.95 -2.00
C GLY A 405 -9.52 12.46 -0.57
N SER A 406 -8.49 12.10 0.18
CA SER A 406 -8.64 11.64 1.56
C SER A 406 -9.10 12.77 2.49
N PHE A 407 -8.50 13.94 2.37
CA PHE A 407 -8.91 15.13 3.12
C PHE A 407 -10.37 15.49 2.83
N THR A 408 -10.77 15.44 1.55
CA THR A 408 -12.17 15.66 1.13
C THR A 408 -13.11 14.64 1.79
N ALA A 409 -12.77 13.35 1.79
CA ALA A 409 -13.59 12.31 2.40
C ALA A 409 -13.78 12.56 3.90
N ILE A 410 -12.69 12.88 4.61
CA ILE A 410 -12.70 13.14 6.05
C ILE A 410 -13.51 14.40 6.37
N LEU A 411 -13.27 15.48 5.63
CA LEU A 411 -13.94 16.76 5.84
C LEU A 411 -15.45 16.66 5.60
N LEU A 412 -15.88 16.08 4.48
CA LEU A 412 -17.30 15.91 4.19
C LEU A 412 -17.96 14.99 5.20
N ASN A 413 -17.29 13.90 5.60
CA ASN A 413 -17.82 13.04 6.66
C ASN A 413 -17.98 13.81 7.99
N ALA A 414 -17.04 14.69 8.34
CA ALA A 414 -17.17 15.54 9.52
C ALA A 414 -18.34 16.51 9.40
N ILE A 415 -18.53 17.14 8.24
CA ILE A 415 -19.63 18.07 7.98
C ILE A 415 -20.99 17.38 8.14
N PHE A 416 -21.17 16.20 7.53
CA PHE A 416 -22.47 15.51 7.52
C PHE A 416 -22.76 14.74 8.82
N HIS A 417 -21.75 14.27 9.55
CA HIS A 417 -21.95 13.33 10.64
C HIS A 417 -21.42 13.77 12.01
N ILE A 418 -20.68 14.89 12.14
CA ILE A 418 -19.97 15.26 13.39
C ILE A 418 -20.55 16.52 14.09
N HIS A 419 -21.67 17.10 13.60
CA HIS A 419 -22.46 18.08 14.35
C HIS A 419 -23.95 17.70 14.51
N PRO A 420 -24.63 18.08 15.61
CA PRO A 420 -25.98 17.65 15.98
C PRO A 420 -27.06 18.50 15.28
N PHE A 421 -26.93 18.72 13.97
CA PHE A 421 -27.84 19.54 13.20
C PHE A 421 -28.33 18.77 11.97
N SER A 422 -29.11 17.71 12.19
CA SER A 422 -30.42 17.55 11.52
C SER A 422 -31.17 16.30 12.01
N ARG A 423 -32.29 16.61 12.69
CA ARG A 423 -33.62 15.96 12.68
C ARG A 423 -33.78 14.49 13.09
N HIS A 424 -34.39 14.35 14.28
CA HIS A 424 -35.57 13.49 14.42
C HIS A 424 -36.61 13.85 13.34
N ALA A 425 -36.81 12.99 12.36
CA ALA A 425 -37.97 12.91 11.46
C ALA A 425 -37.75 11.65 10.60
N GLU A 426 -38.57 10.61 10.54
CA GLU A 426 -39.85 10.24 11.12
C GLU A 426 -39.79 8.71 11.31
N GLN A 427 -40.38 8.19 12.38
CA GLN A 427 -40.72 6.77 12.43
C GLN A 427 -41.82 6.54 11.39
N PRO A 428 -41.74 5.53 10.50
CA PRO A 428 -42.91 5.10 9.76
C PRO A 428 -43.97 4.66 10.78
N GLU A 429 -45.12 5.32 10.77
CA GLU A 429 -46.27 4.95 11.58
C GLU A 429 -46.55 3.45 11.43
N ALA A 430 -46.74 2.80 12.58
CA ALA A 430 -47.22 1.44 12.62
C ALA A 430 -48.60 1.38 11.95
N VAL A 431 -48.72 0.56 10.91
CA VAL A 431 -50.00 0.20 10.28
C VAL A 431 -50.95 -0.30 11.38
N PRO A 432 -52.15 0.26 11.55
CA PRO A 432 -53.10 -0.26 12.52
C PRO A 432 -53.51 -1.67 12.11
N THR A 433 -53.28 -2.65 12.97
CA THR A 433 -53.91 -3.96 12.87
C THR A 433 -55.43 -3.79 12.91
N GLU A 434 -56.10 -4.08 11.80
CA GLU A 434 -57.54 -4.27 11.78
C GLU A 434 -57.91 -5.33 12.83
N LYS A 435 -58.67 -4.89 13.83
CA LYS A 435 -59.42 -5.77 14.70
C LYS A 435 -60.50 -6.43 13.83
N SER A 436 -60.34 -7.73 13.57
CA SER A 436 -61.46 -8.58 13.21
C SER A 436 -62.50 -8.50 14.33
N ALA A 437 -63.65 -7.92 14.02
CA ALA A 437 -64.85 -7.96 14.83
C ALA A 437 -65.92 -8.71 14.04
N VAL A 438 -66.47 -9.73 14.72
CA VAL A 438 -67.61 -10.60 14.39
C VAL A 438 -67.34 -11.75 13.43
#